data_AF-A0A0Q9R2D2-F1
#
_entry.id   AF-A0A0Q9R2D2-F1
#
_cell.length_a   1.000
_cell.length_b   1.000
_cell.length_c   1.000
_cell.angle_alpha   90.00
_cell.angle_beta   90.00
_cell.angle_gamma   90.00
#
_symmetry.space_group_name_H-M   'P 1'
#
loop_
_entity.id
_entity.type
_entity.pdbx_description
1 polymer ?
#
loop_
_entity_poly.entity_id
_entity_poly.type
_entity_poly.pdbx_seq_one_letter_code
_entity_poly.pdbx_strand_id
1 'polypeptide(L)'
;MSDVFWDAQEPDEAEEESELKYKRPWWVTVGAIVNLLLLFAVVPAGFLSLIPFFFLIYVYFAQILVWISPILLLLNIAVFWWSFRRKQAATTALAALGLAFVAVSFVVLMLWQAQIVILGIRF
;
A
#
# COMPACT_ATOMS: atom_id res chain seq x y z
N MET A 1 -38.31 16.16 41.05
CA MET A 1 -37.51 17.15 40.32
C MET A 1 -36.06 16.72 40.41
N SER A 2 -35.64 15.87 39.47
CA SER A 2 -34.24 15.50 39.27
C SER A 2 -34.01 15.66 37.77
N ASP A 3 -33.75 16.91 37.39
CA ASP A 3 -33.28 17.29 36.08
C ASP A 3 -31.83 16.79 35.95
N VAL A 4 -31.66 15.50 35.74
CA VAL A 4 -30.41 14.91 35.29
C VAL A 4 -30.64 14.49 33.86
N PHE A 5 -30.67 15.53 33.05
CA PHE A 5 -30.35 15.61 31.64
C PHE A 5 -29.54 14.39 31.17
N TRP A 6 -30.25 13.35 30.74
CA TRP A 6 -29.97 12.82 29.42
C TRP A 6 -30.17 13.98 28.46
N ASP A 7 -29.17 14.87 28.36
CA ASP A 7 -28.96 15.57 27.11
C ASP A 7 -28.86 14.43 26.12
N ALA A 8 -29.90 14.30 25.29
CA ALA A 8 -29.81 13.48 24.10
C ALA A 8 -28.48 13.90 23.49
N GLN A 9 -27.51 12.99 23.50
CA GLN A 9 -26.32 13.17 22.68
C GLN A 9 -26.92 13.39 21.31
N GLU A 10 -26.98 14.67 20.90
CA GLU A 10 -27.18 15.02 19.52
C GLU A 10 -26.18 14.13 18.80
N PRO A 11 -26.59 13.35 17.80
CA PRO A 11 -25.66 12.62 16.97
C PRO A 11 -24.88 13.66 16.16
N ASP A 12 -24.00 14.37 16.84
CA ASP A 12 -22.84 15.12 16.37
C ASP A 12 -21.64 14.15 16.23
N GLU A 13 -21.93 12.85 16.26
CA GLU A 13 -21.16 11.87 15.52
C GLU A 13 -21.39 12.21 14.05
N ALA A 14 -20.51 13.05 13.51
CA ALA A 14 -20.21 13.10 12.09
C ALA A 14 -20.43 11.70 11.53
N GLU A 15 -21.55 11.51 10.82
CA GLU A 15 -21.78 10.29 10.08
C GLU A 15 -20.50 10.11 9.27
N GLU A 16 -19.64 9.18 9.69
CA GLU A 16 -18.49 8.76 8.91
C GLU A 16 -19.14 8.23 7.64
N GLU A 17 -19.26 9.10 6.64
CA GLU A 17 -20.02 8.85 5.42
C GLU A 17 -19.58 7.49 4.92
N SER A 18 -20.45 6.50 5.10
CA SER A 18 -20.11 5.09 4.92
C SER A 18 -19.24 4.93 3.68
N GLU A 19 -18.02 4.42 3.83
CA GLU A 19 -17.06 4.24 2.73
C GLU A 19 -17.64 3.43 1.55
N LEU A 20 -18.79 2.77 1.77
CA LEU A 20 -19.57 1.95 0.85
C LEU A 20 -20.52 2.76 -0.06
N LYS A 21 -20.71 4.07 0.15
CA LYS A 21 -21.66 4.88 -0.64
C LYS A 21 -21.22 5.06 -2.10
N TYR A 22 -19.92 4.90 -2.39
CA TYR A 22 -19.37 5.07 -3.73
C TYR A 22 -19.15 3.76 -4.46
N LYS A 23 -19.68 3.65 -5.70
CA LYS A 23 -19.37 2.56 -6.63
C LYS A 23 -17.87 2.59 -6.95
N ARG A 24 -17.13 1.61 -6.44
CA ARG A 24 -15.69 1.45 -6.68
C ARG A 24 -15.48 1.02 -8.14
N PRO A 25 -14.67 1.73 -8.94
CA PRO A 25 -14.34 1.29 -10.28
C PRO A 25 -13.46 0.05 -10.21
N TRP A 26 -13.59 -0.84 -11.20
CA TRP A 26 -12.95 -2.16 -11.19
C TRP A 26 -11.42 -2.09 -11.03
N TRP A 27 -10.77 -1.07 -11.60
CA TRP A 27 -9.31 -0.89 -11.54
C TRP A 27 -8.80 -0.59 -10.13
N VAL A 28 -9.60 0.06 -9.27
CA VAL A 28 -9.25 0.30 -7.85
C VAL A 28 -9.25 -1.02 -7.09
N THR A 29 -10.24 -1.88 -7.34
CA THR A 29 -10.31 -3.21 -6.74
C THR A 29 -9.12 -4.06 -7.17
N VAL A 30 -8.76 -4.03 -8.47
CA VAL A 30 -7.56 -4.72 -8.97
C VAL A 30 -6.30 -4.20 -8.29
N GLY A 31 -6.15 -2.87 -8.17
CA GLY A 31 -5.01 -2.27 -7.47
C GLY A 31 -4.93 -2.66 -6.00
N ALA A 32 -6.07 -2.70 -5.30
CA ALA A 32 -6.14 -3.16 -3.92
C ALA A 32 -5.75 -4.64 -3.79
N ILE A 33 -6.20 -5.51 -4.70
CA ILE A 33 -5.83 -6.93 -4.72
C ILE A 33 -4.32 -7.08 -4.93
N VAL A 34 -3.75 -6.36 -5.91
CA VAL A 34 -2.30 -6.38 -6.17
C VAL A 34 -1.53 -5.96 -4.92
N ASN A 35 -1.91 -4.85 -4.27
CA ASN A 35 -1.24 -4.40 -3.05
C ASN A 35 -1.41 -5.36 -1.88
N LEU A 36 -2.54 -6.04 -1.77
CA LEU A 36 -2.77 -7.05 -0.75
C LEU A 36 -1.88 -8.28 -1.00
N LEU A 37 -1.75 -8.73 -2.25
CA LEU A 37 -0.79 -9.78 -2.62
C LEU A 37 0.65 -9.34 -2.34
N LEU A 38 1.01 -8.10 -2.65
CA LEU A 38 2.32 -7.53 -2.30
C LEU A 38 2.54 -7.52 -0.79
N LEU A 39 1.56 -7.11 0.01
CA LEU A 39 1.65 -7.13 1.46
C LEU A 39 1.93 -8.55 1.97
N PHE A 40 1.15 -9.54 1.50
CA PHE A 40 1.34 -10.94 1.89
C PHE A 40 2.62 -11.58 1.38
N ALA A 41 3.24 -11.04 0.32
CA ALA A 41 4.52 -11.53 -0.18
C ALA A 41 5.72 -10.81 0.48
N VAL A 42 5.71 -9.47 0.47
CA VAL A 42 6.81 -8.62 0.95
C VAL A 42 6.99 -8.76 2.46
N VAL A 43 5.92 -8.75 3.25
CA VAL A 43 6.05 -8.72 4.71
C VAL A 43 6.68 -10.01 5.24
N PRO A 44 6.20 -11.21 4.90
CA PRO A 44 6.85 -12.45 5.33
C PRO A 44 8.27 -12.58 4.77
N ALA A 45 8.51 -12.20 3.52
CA ALA A 45 9.86 -12.21 2.95
C ALA A 45 10.80 -11.26 3.71
N GLY A 46 10.31 -10.08 4.10
CA GLY A 46 11.02 -9.11 4.93
C GLY A 46 11.37 -9.68 6.30
N PHE A 47 10.44 -10.35 6.98
CA PHE A 47 10.73 -11.02 8.25
C PHE A 47 11.77 -12.15 8.09
N LEU A 48 11.64 -12.98 7.05
CA LEU A 48 12.60 -14.03 6.78
C LEU A 48 13.99 -13.47 6.45
N SER A 49 14.07 -12.29 5.82
CA SER A 49 15.33 -11.64 5.44
C SER A 49 16.25 -11.30 6.62
N LEU A 50 15.71 -11.24 7.84
CA LEU A 50 16.51 -11.10 9.07
C LEU A 50 17.49 -12.26 9.26
N ILE A 51 17.20 -13.40 8.66
CA ILE A 51 18.09 -14.55 8.61
C ILE A 51 18.95 -14.42 7.34
N PRO A 52 20.29 -14.37 7.45
CA PRO A 52 21.18 -14.10 6.32
C PRO A 52 20.96 -15.01 5.10
N PHE A 53 20.62 -16.28 5.33
CA PHE A 53 20.33 -17.24 4.26
C PHE A 53 19.16 -16.82 3.36
N PHE A 54 18.08 -16.29 3.97
CA PHE A 54 16.88 -15.88 3.25
C PHE A 54 16.99 -14.46 2.69
N PHE A 55 18.01 -13.70 3.09
CA PHE A 55 18.23 -12.34 2.59
C PHE A 55 18.39 -12.30 1.06
N LEU A 56 19.07 -13.28 0.46
CA LEU A 56 19.23 -13.36 -1.00
C LEU A 56 17.88 -13.54 -1.73
N ILE A 57 16.94 -14.28 -1.14
CA ILE A 57 15.59 -14.43 -1.69
C ILE A 57 14.86 -13.09 -1.65
N TYR A 58 15.03 -12.33 -0.56
CA TYR A 58 14.48 -10.99 -0.44
C TYR A 58 15.08 -10.02 -1.46
N VAL A 59 16.40 -10.05 -1.69
CA VAL A 59 17.05 -9.25 -2.73
C VAL A 59 16.51 -9.59 -4.13
N TYR A 60 16.33 -10.88 -4.44
CA TYR A 60 15.71 -11.29 -5.69
C TYR A 60 14.28 -10.77 -5.82
N PHE A 61 13.50 -10.81 -4.75
CA PHE A 61 12.15 -10.26 -4.74
C PHE A 61 12.14 -8.74 -4.93
N ALA A 62 13.04 -8.02 -4.27
CA ALA A 62 13.25 -6.58 -4.46
C ALA A 62 13.62 -6.26 -5.91
N GLN A 63 14.45 -7.08 -6.57
CA GLN A 63 14.79 -6.95 -7.99
C GLN A 63 13.54 -7.02 -8.88
N ILE A 64 12.65 -7.97 -8.63
CA ILE A 64 11.39 -8.10 -9.36
C ILE A 64 10.53 -6.85 -9.15
N LEU A 65 10.38 -6.38 -7.91
CA LEU A 65 9.57 -5.21 -7.60
C LEU A 65 10.09 -3.93 -8.27
N VAL A 66 11.41 -3.74 -8.29
CA VAL A 66 12.06 -2.62 -8.99
C VAL A 66 11.88 -2.76 -10.49
N TRP A 67 11.94 -3.97 -11.04
CA TRP A 67 11.71 -4.22 -12.46
C TRP A 67 10.32 -3.80 -12.93
N ILE A 68 9.27 -4.12 -12.16
CA ILE A 68 7.88 -3.69 -12.45
C ILE A 68 7.50 -2.33 -11.84
N SER A 69 8.44 -1.64 -11.19
CA SER A 69 8.15 -0.45 -10.39
C SER A 69 7.41 0.66 -11.13
N PRO A 70 7.64 0.97 -12.42
CA PRO A 70 6.91 2.06 -13.06
C PRO A 70 5.41 1.79 -13.16
N ILE A 71 5.04 0.52 -13.38
CA ILE A 71 3.64 0.09 -13.43
C ILE A 71 3.03 0.17 -12.03
N LEU A 72 3.74 -0.33 -11.01
CA LEU A 72 3.28 -0.28 -9.63
C LEU A 72 3.12 1.15 -9.12
N LEU A 73 4.04 2.06 -9.47
CA LEU A 73 3.98 3.48 -9.09
C LEU A 73 2.76 4.14 -9.72
N LEU A 74 2.55 3.99 -11.03
CA LEU A 74 1.39 4.57 -11.72
C LEU A 74 0.08 4.06 -11.14
N LEU A 75 -0.03 2.75 -10.89
CA LEU A 75 -1.21 2.14 -10.29
C LEU A 75 -1.46 2.68 -8.89
N ASN A 76 -0.44 2.70 -8.03
CA ASN A 76 -0.59 3.16 -6.64
C ASN A 76 -0.88 4.66 -6.55
N ILE A 77 -0.25 5.50 -7.37
CA ILE A 77 -0.55 6.93 -7.42
C ILE A 77 -2.01 7.14 -7.86
N ALA A 78 -2.48 6.42 -8.88
CA ALA A 78 -3.87 6.51 -9.34
C ALA A 78 -4.86 6.09 -8.25
N VAL A 79 -4.61 4.95 -7.59
CA VAL A 79 -5.47 4.44 -6.50
C VAL A 79 -5.45 5.36 -5.30
N PHE A 80 -4.27 5.85 -4.91
CA PHE A 80 -4.10 6.80 -3.81
C PHE A 80 -4.87 8.09 -4.09
N TRP A 81 -4.68 8.70 -5.27
CA TRP A 81 -5.36 9.93 -5.66
C TRP A 81 -6.88 9.79 -5.64
N TRP A 82 -7.39 8.68 -6.20
CA TRP A 82 -8.82 8.41 -6.24
C TRP A 82 -9.41 8.15 -4.84
N SER A 83 -8.70 7.37 -4.01
CA SER A 83 -9.15 7.01 -2.66
C SER A 83 -9.11 8.21 -1.72
N PHE A 84 -8.07 9.04 -1.84
CA PHE A 84 -7.87 10.24 -1.04
C PHE A 84 -8.99 11.26 -1.29
N ARG A 85 -9.34 11.50 -2.57
CA ARG A 85 -10.46 12.39 -2.93
C ARG A 85 -11.82 11.93 -2.38
N ARG A 86 -11.97 10.65 -2.05
CA ARG A 86 -13.23 10.05 -1.56
C ARG A 86 -13.16 9.64 -0.10
N LYS A 87 -12.11 10.06 0.63
CA LYS A 87 -11.92 9.78 2.06
C LYS A 87 -11.95 8.28 2.43
N GLN A 88 -11.57 7.39 1.51
CA GLN A 88 -11.46 5.96 1.83
C GLN A 88 -10.11 5.68 2.49
N ALA A 89 -10.09 5.59 3.82
CA ALA A 89 -8.86 5.52 4.60
C ALA A 89 -8.10 4.21 4.32
N ALA A 90 -8.82 3.08 4.30
CA ALA A 90 -8.21 1.76 4.13
C ALA A 90 -7.49 1.59 2.77
N THR A 91 -8.13 2.00 1.67
CA THR A 91 -7.55 1.88 0.32
C THR A 91 -6.43 2.88 0.09
N THR A 92 -6.52 4.08 0.69
CA THR A 92 -5.46 5.09 0.66
C THR A 92 -4.20 4.56 1.38
N ALA A 93 -4.37 4.00 2.58
CA ALA A 93 -3.26 3.41 3.34
C ALA A 93 -2.62 2.24 2.58
N LEU A 94 -3.42 1.36 1.98
CA LEU A 94 -2.93 0.24 1.20
C LEU A 94 -2.13 0.70 -0.04
N ALA A 95 -2.56 1.76 -0.72
CA ALA A 95 -1.83 2.32 -1.85
C ALA A 95 -0.51 3.00 -1.44
N ALA A 96 -0.53 3.75 -0.33
CA ALA A 96 0.70 4.33 0.23
C ALA A 96 1.71 3.26 0.62
N LEU A 97 1.23 2.15 1.19
CA LEU A 97 2.05 1.01 1.56
C LEU A 97 2.65 0.32 0.31
N GLY A 98 1.91 0.23 -0.79
CA GLY A 98 2.44 -0.22 -2.08
C GLY A 98 3.59 0.66 -2.60
N LEU A 99 3.47 1.99 -2.48
CA LEU A 99 4.57 2.92 -2.81
C LEU A 99 5.78 2.71 -1.89
N ALA A 100 5.54 2.52 -0.59
CA ALA A 100 6.60 2.28 0.38
C ALA A 100 7.39 1.00 0.04
N PHE A 101 6.73 -0.07 -0.40
CA PHE A 101 7.41 -1.30 -0.82
C PHE A 101 8.32 -1.10 -2.02
N VAL A 102 7.89 -0.32 -3.01
CA VAL A 102 8.75 0.03 -4.16
C VAL A 102 9.98 0.82 -3.66
N ALA A 103 9.77 1.82 -2.81
CA ALA A 103 10.87 2.63 -2.27
C ALA A 103 11.87 1.81 -1.45
N VAL A 104 11.38 0.96 -0.54
CA VAL A 104 12.22 0.06 0.27
C VAL A 104 13.01 -0.89 -0.63
N SER A 105 12.37 -1.45 -1.66
CA SER A 105 13.06 -2.35 -2.62
C SER A 105 14.21 -1.64 -3.33
N PHE A 106 14.01 -0.39 -3.76
CA PHE A 106 15.08 0.44 -4.33
C PHE A 106 16.24 0.64 -3.35
N VAL A 107 15.94 1.01 -2.10
CA VAL A 107 16.97 1.22 -1.07
C VAL A 107 17.75 -0.06 -0.80
N VAL A 108 17.06 -1.20 -0.71
CA VAL A 108 17.70 -2.51 -0.47
C VAL A 108 18.66 -2.87 -1.59
N LEU A 109 18.25 -2.73 -2.86
CA LEU A 109 19.13 -3.01 -4.00
C LEU A 109 20.33 -2.06 -4.05
N MET A 110 20.12 -0.78 -3.73
CA MET A 110 21.19 0.21 -3.70
C MET A 110 22.22 -0.09 -2.60
N LEU A 111 21.77 -0.45 -1.39
CA LEU A 111 22.65 -0.85 -0.29
C LEU A 111 23.40 -2.15 -0.60
N TRP A 112 22.75 -3.07 -1.31
CA TRP A 112 23.36 -4.31 -1.76
C TRP A 112 24.27 -4.14 -2.99
N GLN A 113 24.30 -2.94 -3.58
CA GLN A 113 25.02 -2.66 -4.84
C GLN A 113 24.58 -3.61 -5.98
N ALA A 114 23.32 -4.05 -5.96
CA ALA A 114 22.73 -4.80 -7.05
C ALA A 114 22.53 -3.89 -8.28
N GLN A 115 22.62 -4.50 -9.47
CA GLN A 115 22.29 -3.80 -10.70
C GLN A 115 20.80 -3.41 -10.70
N ILE A 116 20.51 -2.12 -10.88
CA ILE A 116 19.13 -1.64 -10.92
C ILE A 116 18.62 -1.83 -12.35
N VAL A 117 17.59 -2.66 -12.50
CA VAL A 117 16.96 -2.91 -13.81
C VAL A 117 15.50 -2.55 -13.72
N ILE A 118 15.07 -1.56 -14.52
CA ILE A 118 13.70 -1.05 -14.54
C ILE A 118 13.13 -1.31 -15.92
N LEU A 119 12.07 -2.13 -16.03
CA LEU A 119 11.46 -2.55 -17.31
C LEU A 119 12.47 -3.05 -18.36
N GLY A 120 13.58 -3.65 -17.92
CA GLY A 120 14.64 -4.17 -18.79
C GLY A 120 15.77 -3.18 -19.11
N ILE A 121 15.65 -1.91 -18.71
CA ILE A 121 16.69 -0.89 -18.83
C ILE A 121 17.60 -0.94 -17.60
N ARG A 122 18.91 -0.99 -17.82
CA ARG A 122 19.95 -1.11 -16.77
C ARG A 122 20.43 0.28 -16.32
N PHE A 123 20.63 0.45 -15.03
CA PHE A 123 21.15 1.66 -14.37
C PHE A 123 22.27 1.31 -13.39
#